data_AF-A0A6N7XZC2-F1
#
_entry.id   AF-A0A6N7XZC2-F1
#
_cell.length_a   1.000
_cell.length_b   1.000
_cell.length_c   1.000
_cell.angle_alpha   90.00
_cell.angle_beta   90.00
_cell.angle_gamma   90.00
#
_symmetry.space_group_name_H-M   'P 1'
#
loop_
_entity.id
_entity.type
_entity.pdbx_description
1 polymer ?
#
loop_
_entity_poly.entity_id
_entity_poly.type
_entity_poly.pdbx_seq_one_letter_code
_entity_poly.pdbx_strand_id
1 'polypeptide(L)'
;MRNDQSTFIQELGYLIDEFDELQDLRWSDLQYLAEYRELKMKKNDGLPIDQVKLDQLEPLFKNKIVTASRWNKFQNALVGMQKFIKDEVEGFVLDKQQEMQLFVDGKQAYIVEFVDGRVRLINNTVSEGINTMSDKRDYFIAFVNTKTDEVREIIQEFDSNSARYYTIWTATQGQLDFNIFQGSNKNIPPEANLNIATENIDLVINGVLQTPYTDFVIHNNGFYDTIRLTANSQSLIQDGTEIVARWYKNVGKLYFKHAHSHGEGGRDSLTVTKGMLDINLKEQLMYIPFRGNLPPDPKERKLWLDTSI
;
A
#
# COMPACT_ATOMS: atom_id res chain seq x y z
N MET A 1 -40.50 -30.88 26.58
CA MET A 1 -41.05 -32.25 26.62
C MET A 1 -42.56 -32.13 26.49
N ARG A 2 -43.09 -32.34 25.28
CA ARG A 2 -44.54 -32.45 25.05
C ARG A 2 -44.89 -33.93 25.21
N ASN A 3 -45.73 -34.23 26.20
CA ASN A 3 -46.34 -35.56 26.35
C ASN A 3 -47.50 -35.64 25.36
N ASP A 4 -47.17 -35.78 24.08
CA ASP A 4 -48.16 -36.02 23.03
C ASP A 4 -48.23 -37.53 22.82
N GLN A 5 -48.80 -38.26 23.80
CA GLN A 5 -49.37 -39.57 23.45
C GLN A 5 -50.57 -39.27 22.56
N SER A 6 -50.53 -39.76 21.31
CA SER A 6 -51.64 -39.66 20.36
C SER A 6 -52.90 -40.22 21.02
N THR A 7 -53.76 -39.33 21.49
CA THR A 7 -55.01 -39.70 22.11
C THR A 7 -56.05 -39.77 21.00
N PHE A 8 -56.10 -40.91 20.31
CA PHE A 8 -57.20 -41.29 19.40
C PHE A 8 -58.51 -41.54 20.18
N ILE A 9 -58.86 -40.64 21.08
CA ILE A 9 -59.99 -40.74 22.00
C ILE A 9 -61.16 -39.89 21.51
N GLN A 10 -60.90 -38.91 20.64
CA GLN A 10 -61.71 -37.69 20.60
C GLN A 10 -63.06 -37.78 19.85
N GLU A 11 -63.37 -38.84 19.10
CA GLU A 11 -64.62 -38.88 18.30
C GLU A 11 -65.66 -39.92 18.74
N LEU A 12 -65.31 -40.97 19.51
CA LEU A 12 -66.19 -42.15 19.62
C LEU A 12 -66.41 -42.72 21.04
N GLY A 13 -65.85 -42.09 22.09
CA GLY A 13 -66.10 -42.48 23.48
C GLY A 13 -65.42 -43.79 23.93
N TYR A 14 -64.40 -44.26 23.21
CA TYR A 14 -63.55 -45.40 23.57
C TYR A 14 -62.13 -45.24 23.02
N LEU A 15 -61.17 -45.99 23.58
CA LEU A 15 -59.79 -46.08 23.08
C LEU A 15 -59.75 -46.82 21.73
N ILE A 16 -59.48 -46.09 20.64
CA ILE A 16 -59.49 -46.65 19.26
C ILE A 16 -58.33 -47.65 19.04
N ASP A 17 -57.26 -47.55 19.80
CA ASP A 17 -56.02 -48.34 19.68
C ASP A 17 -56.00 -49.64 20.50
N GLU A 18 -57.00 -49.88 21.34
CA GLU A 18 -57.08 -51.09 22.18
C GLU A 18 -57.84 -52.21 21.45
N PHE A 19 -57.15 -53.29 21.07
CA PHE A 19 -57.76 -54.45 20.43
C PHE A 19 -57.66 -55.68 21.33
N ASP A 20 -58.81 -56.33 21.56
CA ASP A 20 -58.84 -57.66 22.17
C ASP A 20 -58.23 -58.69 21.21
N GLU A 21 -57.32 -59.52 21.71
CA GLU A 21 -56.79 -60.65 20.95
C GLU A 21 -57.92 -61.64 20.61
N LEU A 22 -58.01 -62.01 19.33
CA LEU A 22 -58.94 -63.02 18.86
C LEU A 22 -58.31 -64.41 18.96
N GLN A 23 -59.10 -65.38 19.39
CA GLN A 23 -58.71 -66.78 19.43
C GLN A 23 -59.52 -67.58 18.43
N ASP A 24 -58.88 -68.55 17.78
CA ASP A 24 -59.56 -69.47 16.90
C ASP A 24 -60.60 -70.31 17.66
N LEU A 25 -61.69 -70.64 16.95
CA LEU A 25 -62.66 -71.62 17.42
C LEU A 25 -62.00 -73.00 17.50
N ARG A 26 -62.07 -73.62 18.67
CA ARG A 26 -61.59 -74.99 18.85
C ARG A 26 -62.70 -75.97 18.50
N TRP A 27 -62.31 -77.22 18.22
CA TRP A 27 -63.27 -78.28 17.94
C TRP A 27 -64.31 -78.47 19.08
N SER A 28 -63.86 -78.34 20.33
CA SER A 28 -64.73 -78.40 21.52
C SER A 28 -65.78 -77.29 21.60
N ASP A 29 -65.61 -76.20 20.85
CA ASP A 29 -66.50 -75.03 20.88
C ASP A 29 -67.66 -75.15 19.89
N LEU A 30 -67.61 -76.09 18.93
CA LEU A 30 -68.58 -76.19 17.83
C LEU A 30 -70.02 -76.46 18.30
N GLN A 31 -70.18 -77.30 19.33
CA GLN A 31 -71.48 -77.59 19.91
C GLN A 31 -72.10 -76.34 20.55
N TYR A 32 -71.31 -75.62 21.34
CA TYR A 32 -71.71 -74.36 21.98
C TYR A 32 -71.96 -73.24 20.96
N LEU A 33 -71.25 -73.26 19.83
CA LEU A 33 -71.40 -72.28 18.76
C LEU A 33 -72.72 -72.46 18.00
N ALA A 34 -73.11 -73.70 17.72
CA ALA A 34 -74.39 -74.01 17.09
C ALA A 34 -75.56 -73.52 17.96
N GLU A 35 -75.49 -73.79 19.26
CA GLU A 35 -76.47 -73.34 20.24
C GLU A 35 -76.50 -71.81 20.37
N TYR A 36 -75.33 -71.17 20.41
CA TYR A 36 -75.21 -69.71 20.44
C TYR A 36 -75.84 -69.04 19.20
N ARG A 37 -75.61 -69.60 18.00
CA ARG A 37 -76.21 -69.10 16.75
C ARG A 37 -77.72 -69.21 16.77
N GLU A 38 -78.25 -70.37 17.20
CA GLU A 38 -79.69 -70.60 17.27
C GLU A 38 -80.36 -69.60 18.24
N LEU A 39 -79.79 -69.38 19.42
CA LEU A 39 -80.29 -68.42 20.41
C LEU A 39 -80.23 -66.98 19.90
N LYS A 40 -79.18 -66.58 19.17
CA LYS A 40 -79.09 -65.24 18.54
C LYS A 40 -80.12 -65.06 17.42
N MET A 41 -80.40 -66.09 16.62
CA MET A 41 -81.44 -66.02 15.58
C MET A 41 -82.83 -65.90 16.20
N LYS A 42 -83.16 -66.76 17.19
CA LYS A 42 -84.43 -66.66 17.93
C LYS A 42 -84.63 -65.30 18.60
N LYS A 43 -83.56 -64.71 19.16
CA LYS A 43 -83.58 -63.35 19.73
C LYS A 43 -83.91 -62.29 18.68
N ASN A 44 -83.34 -62.40 17.48
CA ASN A 44 -83.60 -61.46 16.39
C ASN A 44 -85.01 -61.62 15.81
N ASP A 45 -85.55 -62.84 15.79
CA ASP A 45 -86.89 -63.15 15.29
C ASP A 45 -88.01 -62.91 16.34
N GLY A 46 -87.66 -62.45 17.55
CA GLY A 46 -88.61 -62.16 18.63
C GLY A 46 -89.25 -63.40 19.27
N LEU A 47 -88.64 -64.58 19.09
CA LEU A 47 -89.11 -65.85 19.65
C LEU A 47 -88.68 -66.01 21.12
N PRO A 48 -89.33 -66.90 21.91
CA PRO A 48 -88.89 -67.20 23.27
C PRO A 48 -87.44 -67.70 23.30
N ILE A 49 -86.58 -67.04 24.09
CA ILE A 49 -85.17 -67.37 24.24
C ILE A 49 -84.82 -67.77 25.68
N ASP A 50 -83.86 -68.66 25.83
CA ASP A 50 -83.19 -68.92 27.10
C ASP A 50 -82.09 -67.85 27.31
N GLN A 51 -82.46 -66.76 27.96
CA GLN A 51 -81.56 -65.63 28.20
C GLN A 51 -80.40 -66.00 29.12
N VAL A 52 -80.62 -66.90 30.10
CA VAL A 52 -79.57 -67.36 31.02
C VAL A 52 -78.48 -68.10 30.26
N LYS A 53 -78.87 -68.95 29.31
CA LYS A 53 -77.92 -69.69 28.48
C LYS A 53 -77.18 -68.79 27.49
N LEU A 54 -77.86 -67.78 26.95
CA LEU A 54 -77.22 -66.77 26.10
C LEU A 54 -76.15 -65.98 26.88
N ASP A 55 -76.45 -65.56 28.10
CA ASP A 55 -75.53 -64.81 28.97
C ASP A 55 -74.30 -65.64 29.39
N GLN A 56 -74.42 -66.97 29.45
CA GLN A 56 -73.30 -67.88 29.71
C GLN A 56 -72.40 -68.09 28.47
N LEU A 57 -72.99 -68.12 27.27
CA LEU A 57 -72.27 -68.35 26.01
C LEU A 57 -71.60 -67.07 25.48
N GLU A 58 -72.15 -65.88 25.77
CA GLU A 58 -71.60 -64.59 25.31
C GLU A 58 -70.15 -64.36 25.75
N PRO A 59 -69.77 -64.55 27.04
CA PRO A 59 -68.38 -64.44 27.48
C PRO A 59 -67.44 -65.46 26.83
N LEU A 60 -67.90 -66.70 26.61
CA LEU A 60 -67.11 -67.77 26.00
C LEU A 60 -66.74 -67.47 24.55
N PHE A 61 -67.63 -66.79 23.82
CA PHE A 61 -67.42 -66.44 22.42
C PHE A 61 -66.94 -65.00 22.20
N LYS A 62 -66.88 -64.17 23.24
CA LYS A 62 -66.47 -62.76 23.17
C LYS A 62 -65.18 -62.54 22.37
N ASN A 63 -64.17 -63.38 22.60
CA ASN A 63 -62.87 -63.30 21.92
C ASN A 63 -62.71 -64.32 20.78
N LYS A 64 -63.76 -65.06 20.41
CA LYS A 64 -63.70 -66.09 19.36
C LYS A 64 -64.51 -65.73 18.11
N ILE A 65 -65.33 -64.69 18.19
CA ILE A 65 -66.20 -64.26 17.09
C ILE A 65 -65.93 -62.79 16.77
N VAL A 66 -65.73 -62.50 15.49
CA VAL A 66 -65.67 -61.11 15.00
C VAL A 66 -67.09 -60.54 14.96
N THR A 67 -67.31 -59.46 15.70
CA THR A 67 -68.58 -58.73 15.70
C THR A 67 -68.48 -57.48 14.83
N ALA A 68 -69.63 -56.97 14.35
CA ALA A 68 -69.68 -55.71 13.62
C ALA A 68 -69.05 -54.55 14.41
N SER A 69 -69.20 -54.53 15.74
CA SER A 69 -68.55 -53.53 16.60
C SER A 69 -67.02 -53.61 16.55
N ARG A 70 -66.43 -54.82 16.53
CA ARG A 70 -64.97 -54.99 16.42
C ARG A 70 -64.48 -54.58 15.03
N TRP A 71 -65.24 -54.92 13.99
CA TRP A 71 -64.91 -54.51 12.62
C TRP A 71 -64.95 -52.99 12.44
N ASN A 72 -65.99 -52.33 12.98
CA ASN A 72 -66.09 -50.87 12.98
C ASN A 72 -64.94 -50.23 13.77
N LYS A 73 -64.55 -50.80 14.92
CA LYS A 73 -63.39 -50.33 15.70
C LYS A 73 -62.09 -50.43 14.89
N PHE A 74 -61.86 -51.54 14.19
CA PHE A 74 -60.72 -51.73 13.30
C PHE A 74 -60.70 -50.71 12.15
N GLN A 75 -61.84 -50.51 11.48
CA GLN A 75 -61.96 -49.50 10.43
C GLN A 75 -61.66 -48.09 10.96
N ASN A 76 -62.15 -47.74 12.15
CA ASN A 76 -61.89 -46.44 12.75
C ASN A 76 -60.41 -46.24 13.10
N ALA A 77 -59.73 -47.28 13.57
CA ALA A 77 -58.29 -47.23 13.81
C ALA A 77 -57.50 -47.06 12.51
N LEU A 78 -57.88 -47.75 11.43
CA LEU A 78 -57.27 -47.57 10.12
C LEU A 78 -57.45 -46.14 9.59
N VAL A 79 -58.67 -45.61 9.68
CA VAL A 79 -58.97 -44.22 9.26
C VAL A 79 -58.23 -43.23 10.14
N GLY A 80 -58.16 -43.45 11.45
CA GLY A 80 -57.40 -42.62 12.39
C GLY A 80 -55.91 -42.61 12.07
N MET A 81 -55.32 -43.77 11.80
CA MET A 81 -53.92 -43.89 11.39
C MET A 81 -53.67 -43.17 10.06
N GLN A 82 -54.57 -43.29 9.09
CA GLN A 82 -54.45 -42.58 7.82
C GLN A 82 -54.50 -41.05 8.01
N LYS A 83 -55.43 -40.55 8.82
CA LYS A 83 -55.51 -39.12 9.17
C LYS A 83 -54.23 -38.66 9.88
N PHE A 84 -53.74 -39.40 10.87
CA PHE A 84 -52.51 -39.05 11.58
C PHE A 84 -51.30 -39.00 10.63
N ILE A 85 -51.10 -40.00 9.78
CA ILE A 85 -49.98 -40.00 8.84
C ILE A 85 -50.07 -38.82 7.86
N LYS A 86 -51.26 -38.55 7.33
CA LYS A 86 -51.45 -37.51 6.31
C LYS A 86 -51.44 -36.10 6.90
N ASP A 87 -52.18 -35.87 7.97
CA ASP A 87 -52.43 -34.51 8.45
C ASP A 87 -51.36 -34.09 9.48
N GLU A 88 -50.88 -35.03 10.31
CA GLU A 88 -49.87 -34.72 11.33
C GLU A 88 -48.45 -34.96 10.82
N VAL A 89 -48.16 -36.16 10.28
CA VAL A 89 -46.78 -36.51 9.91
C VAL A 89 -46.35 -35.82 8.63
N GLU A 90 -47.11 -35.95 7.54
CA GLU A 90 -46.78 -35.32 6.26
C GLU A 90 -46.83 -33.78 6.39
N GLY A 91 -47.84 -33.24 7.07
CA GLY A 91 -47.92 -31.81 7.39
C GLY A 91 -46.69 -31.30 8.14
N PHE A 92 -46.29 -31.97 9.23
CA PHE A 92 -45.09 -31.60 10.00
C PHE A 92 -43.81 -31.68 9.16
N VAL A 93 -43.66 -32.69 8.30
CA VAL A 93 -42.49 -32.83 7.42
C VAL A 93 -42.42 -31.67 6.42
N LEU A 94 -43.54 -31.29 5.80
CA LEU A 94 -43.62 -30.17 4.87
C LEU A 94 -43.29 -28.85 5.56
N ASP A 95 -43.86 -28.61 6.74
CA ASP A 95 -43.58 -27.41 7.54
C ASP A 95 -42.08 -27.31 7.88
N LYS A 96 -41.46 -28.43 8.27
CA LYS A 96 -40.03 -28.46 8.57
C LYS A 96 -39.14 -28.27 7.35
N GLN A 97 -39.55 -28.78 6.19
CA GLN A 97 -38.85 -28.50 4.93
C GLN A 97 -38.91 -27.01 4.60
N GLN A 98 -40.07 -26.37 4.75
CA GLN A 98 -40.23 -24.95 4.49
C GLN A 98 -39.42 -24.09 5.48
N GLU A 99 -39.45 -24.41 6.78
CA GLU A 99 -38.68 -23.70 7.80
C GLU A 99 -37.17 -23.79 7.49
N MET A 100 -36.69 -24.96 7.11
CA MET A 100 -35.28 -25.16 6.77
C MET A 100 -34.89 -24.43 5.49
N GLN A 101 -35.75 -24.41 4.47
CA GLN A 101 -35.52 -23.66 3.24
C GLN A 101 -35.41 -22.15 3.53
N LEU A 102 -36.35 -21.59 4.29
CA LEU A 102 -36.32 -20.17 4.69
C LEU A 102 -35.04 -19.82 5.48
N PHE A 103 -34.59 -20.71 6.36
CA PHE A 103 -33.35 -20.52 7.09
C PHE A 103 -32.12 -20.51 6.17
N VAL A 104 -32.04 -21.48 5.24
CA VAL A 104 -30.93 -21.59 4.27
C VAL A 104 -30.89 -20.36 3.37
N ASP A 105 -32.03 -19.98 2.79
CA ASP A 105 -32.13 -18.81 1.90
C ASP A 105 -31.75 -17.52 2.64
N GLY A 106 -32.22 -17.35 3.89
CA GLY A 106 -31.86 -16.21 4.72
C GLY A 106 -30.37 -16.16 5.04
N LYS A 107 -29.74 -17.31 5.32
CA LYS A 107 -28.28 -17.38 5.53
C LYS A 107 -27.49 -17.11 4.26
N GLN A 108 -27.95 -17.60 3.12
CA GLN A 108 -27.33 -17.33 1.83
C GLN A 108 -27.36 -15.83 1.50
N ALA A 109 -28.53 -15.18 1.65
CA ALA A 109 -28.66 -13.74 1.42
C ALA A 109 -27.72 -12.92 2.31
N TYR A 110 -27.65 -13.26 3.60
CA TYR A 110 -26.73 -12.61 4.55
C TYR A 110 -25.26 -12.76 4.14
N ILE A 111 -24.84 -13.96 3.71
CA ILE A 111 -23.46 -14.21 3.27
C ILE A 111 -23.13 -13.37 2.04
N VAL A 112 -24.03 -13.32 1.06
CA VAL A 112 -23.84 -12.52 -0.17
C VAL A 112 -23.69 -11.04 0.19
N GLU A 113 -24.60 -10.49 1.00
CA GLU A 113 -24.53 -9.08 1.41
C GLU A 113 -23.24 -8.76 2.18
N PHE A 114 -22.83 -9.64 3.10
CA PHE A 114 -21.59 -9.48 3.86
C PHE A 114 -20.36 -9.49 2.94
N VAL A 115 -20.28 -10.45 2.01
CA VAL A 115 -19.15 -10.58 1.08
C VAL A 115 -19.10 -9.37 0.15
N ASP A 116 -20.22 -8.95 -0.44
CA ASP A 116 -20.30 -7.78 -1.32
C ASP A 116 -19.89 -6.50 -0.58
N GLY A 117 -20.32 -6.34 0.67
CA GLY A 117 -19.91 -5.23 1.53
C GLY A 117 -18.39 -5.22 1.75
N ARG A 118 -17.78 -6.38 1.99
CA ARG A 118 -16.33 -6.51 2.16
C ARG A 118 -15.56 -6.24 0.87
N VAL A 119 -16.03 -6.74 -0.27
CA VAL A 119 -15.43 -6.48 -1.58
C VAL A 119 -15.45 -4.98 -1.89
N ARG A 120 -16.58 -4.30 -1.63
CA ARG A 120 -16.68 -2.85 -1.81
C ARG A 120 -15.68 -2.08 -0.95
N LEU A 121 -15.56 -2.45 0.33
CA LEU A 121 -14.58 -1.84 1.23
C LEU A 121 -13.14 -2.01 0.71
N ILE A 122 -12.77 -3.22 0.29
CA ILE A 122 -11.44 -3.50 -0.28
C ILE A 122 -11.20 -2.62 -1.51
N ASN A 123 -12.14 -2.57 -2.44
CA ASN A 123 -12.00 -1.78 -3.67
C ASN A 123 -11.83 -0.29 -3.39
N ASN A 124 -12.56 0.25 -2.40
CA ASN A 124 -12.43 1.65 -1.99
C ASN A 124 -11.03 1.91 -1.41
N THR A 125 -10.58 1.10 -0.45
CA THR A 125 -9.25 1.23 0.16
C THR A 125 -8.12 1.11 -0.86
N VAL A 126 -8.24 0.17 -1.80
CA VAL A 126 -7.25 0.00 -2.88
C VAL A 126 -7.24 1.22 -3.79
N SER A 127 -8.41 1.75 -4.17
CA SER A 127 -8.51 2.94 -5.03
C SER A 127 -7.91 4.19 -4.35
N GLU A 128 -8.20 4.40 -3.07
CA GLU A 128 -7.61 5.48 -2.26
C GLU A 128 -6.09 5.35 -2.17
N GLY A 129 -5.59 4.12 -1.96
CA GLY A 129 -4.16 3.82 -1.93
C GLY A 129 -3.48 4.11 -3.28
N ILE A 130 -4.10 3.71 -4.39
CA ILE A 130 -3.60 3.97 -5.75
C ILE A 130 -3.52 5.49 -6.00
N ASN A 131 -4.58 6.23 -5.68
CA ASN A 131 -4.60 7.68 -5.88
C ASN A 131 -3.50 8.36 -5.06
N THR A 132 -3.36 8.01 -3.78
CA THR A 132 -2.31 8.54 -2.90
C THR A 132 -0.91 8.26 -3.46
N MET A 133 -0.67 7.06 -4.00
CA MET A 133 0.62 6.70 -4.59
C MET A 133 0.87 7.42 -5.92
N SER A 134 -0.16 7.64 -6.73
CA SER A 134 -0.06 8.43 -7.96
C SER A 134 0.32 9.87 -7.64
N ASP A 135 -0.37 10.50 -6.67
CA ASP A 135 -0.09 11.88 -6.26
C ASP A 135 1.36 12.04 -5.78
N LYS A 136 1.86 11.08 -4.98
CA LYS A 136 3.26 11.06 -4.52
C LYS A 136 4.26 10.90 -5.67
N ARG A 137 3.96 10.01 -6.63
CA ARG A 137 4.79 9.83 -7.82
C ARG A 137 4.87 11.11 -8.63
N ASP A 138 3.73 11.74 -8.88
CA ASP A 138 3.63 12.93 -9.73
C ASP A 138 4.32 14.13 -9.05
N TYR A 139 4.18 14.26 -7.72
CA TYR A 139 4.97 15.20 -6.93
C TYR A 139 6.48 14.99 -7.09
N PHE A 140 6.95 13.73 -6.99
CA PHE A 140 8.38 13.42 -7.12
C PHE A 140 8.90 13.73 -8.53
N ILE A 141 8.13 13.40 -9.57
CA ILE A 141 8.46 13.74 -10.96
C ILE A 141 8.59 15.26 -11.12
N ALA A 142 7.61 16.02 -10.62
CA ALA A 142 7.63 17.48 -10.69
C ALA A 142 8.84 18.07 -9.94
N PHE A 143 9.15 17.55 -8.76
CA PHE A 143 10.30 17.96 -7.97
C PHE A 143 11.62 17.70 -8.71
N VAL A 144 11.82 16.50 -9.25
CA VAL A 144 13.04 16.13 -9.99
C VAL A 144 13.19 16.97 -11.25
N ASN A 145 12.11 17.21 -12.00
CA ASN A 145 12.15 18.06 -13.19
C ASN A 145 12.56 19.49 -12.83
N THR A 146 11.97 20.07 -11.78
CA THR A 146 12.32 21.41 -11.29
C THR A 146 13.81 21.48 -10.93
N LYS A 147 14.33 20.50 -10.19
CA LYS A 147 15.76 20.46 -9.84
C LYS A 147 16.68 20.25 -11.04
N THR A 148 16.25 19.50 -12.03
CA THR A 148 17.00 19.32 -13.28
C THR A 148 17.11 20.64 -14.04
N ASP A 149 16.04 21.41 -14.08
CA ASP A 149 16.03 22.72 -14.74
C ASP A 149 16.88 23.75 -13.98
N GLU A 150 16.76 23.82 -12.64
CA GLU A 150 17.63 24.66 -11.79
C GLU A 150 19.12 24.36 -12.03
N VAL A 151 19.51 23.07 -12.06
CA VAL A 151 20.89 22.67 -12.32
C VAL A 151 21.32 23.06 -13.74
N ARG A 152 20.45 22.91 -14.73
CA ARG A 152 20.74 23.31 -16.11
C ARG A 152 20.98 24.82 -16.22
N GLU A 153 20.18 25.63 -15.55
CA GLU A 153 20.35 27.09 -15.50
C GLU A 153 21.71 27.47 -14.88
N ILE A 154 22.08 26.85 -13.75
CA ILE A 154 23.38 27.07 -13.10
C ILE A 154 24.54 26.72 -14.05
N ILE A 155 24.44 25.60 -14.77
CA ILE A 155 25.47 25.19 -15.74
C ILE A 155 25.59 26.21 -16.88
N GLN A 156 24.47 26.66 -17.43
CA GLN A 156 24.46 27.67 -18.50
C GLN A 156 25.06 29.00 -18.03
N GLU A 157 24.74 29.43 -16.81
CA GLU A 157 25.34 30.62 -16.20
C GLU A 157 26.86 30.45 -16.06
N PHE A 158 27.33 29.30 -15.57
CA PHE A 158 28.75 29.01 -15.43
C PHE A 158 29.49 28.99 -16.78
N ASP A 159 28.91 28.34 -17.80
CA ASP A 159 29.50 28.27 -19.14
C ASP A 159 29.58 29.65 -19.80
N SER A 160 28.54 30.47 -19.68
CA SER A 160 28.52 31.84 -20.23
C SER A 160 29.54 32.78 -19.56
N ASN A 161 29.83 32.54 -18.28
CA ASN A 161 30.80 33.31 -17.50
C ASN A 161 32.25 32.81 -17.65
N SER A 162 32.50 31.66 -18.28
CA SER A 162 33.84 31.06 -18.39
C SER A 162 34.51 31.23 -19.76
N ALA A 163 34.03 32.16 -20.60
CA ALA A 163 34.63 32.44 -21.91
C ALA A 163 36.13 32.79 -21.77
N ARG A 164 36.99 31.88 -22.27
CA ARG A 164 38.44 32.05 -22.30
C ARG A 164 38.83 32.80 -23.56
N TYR A 165 39.46 33.95 -23.41
CA TYR A 165 40.10 34.66 -24.51
C TYR A 165 41.58 34.33 -24.51
N TYR A 166 42.20 34.26 -25.69
CA TYR A 166 43.65 34.14 -25.79
C TYR A 166 44.16 34.87 -27.01
N THR A 167 45.43 35.26 -26.96
CA THR A 167 46.15 35.84 -28.08
C THR A 167 47.55 35.32 -28.08
N ILE A 168 48.06 35.19 -29.30
CA ILE A 168 49.42 34.75 -29.57
C ILE A 168 50.13 35.88 -30.31
N TRP A 169 51.33 36.19 -29.87
CA TRP A 169 52.27 37.06 -30.57
C TRP A 169 53.53 36.29 -30.93
N THR A 170 54.15 36.70 -32.03
CA THR A 170 55.52 36.33 -32.37
C THR A 170 56.37 37.56 -32.14
N ALA A 171 57.23 37.51 -31.12
CA ALA A 171 58.04 38.64 -30.72
C ALA A 171 59.23 38.84 -31.68
N THR A 172 59.54 40.09 -31.98
CA THR A 172 60.82 40.47 -32.60
C THR A 172 61.87 40.73 -31.54
N GLN A 173 63.16 40.57 -31.86
CA GLN A 173 64.24 40.82 -30.90
C GLN A 173 64.14 42.23 -30.27
N GLY A 174 64.14 42.29 -28.94
CA GLY A 174 64.05 43.54 -28.18
C GLY A 174 62.63 44.10 -28.03
N GLN A 175 61.60 43.40 -28.51
CA GLN A 175 60.21 43.78 -28.26
C GLN A 175 59.83 43.47 -26.81
N LEU A 176 59.45 44.50 -26.06
CA LEU A 176 59.08 44.39 -24.65
C LEU A 176 57.59 44.62 -24.40
N ASP A 177 56.90 45.17 -25.39
CA ASP A 177 55.52 45.63 -25.31
C ASP A 177 54.65 44.86 -26.31
N PHE A 178 53.57 44.27 -25.79
CA PHE A 178 52.64 43.42 -26.56
C PHE A 178 51.21 43.96 -26.42
N ASN A 179 50.71 44.52 -27.51
CA ASN A 179 49.35 45.05 -27.58
C ASN A 179 48.34 43.90 -27.70
N ILE A 180 47.40 43.83 -26.76
CA ILE A 180 46.34 42.82 -26.66
C ILE A 180 45.47 42.68 -27.92
N PHE A 181 45.39 43.71 -28.76
CA PHE A 181 44.60 43.68 -30.00
C PHE A 181 45.38 43.35 -31.27
N GLN A 182 46.72 43.26 -31.19
CA GLN A 182 47.60 43.11 -32.37
C GLN A 182 48.10 41.69 -32.63
N GLY A 183 47.68 40.68 -31.85
CA GLY A 183 48.07 39.29 -32.11
C GLY A 183 47.14 38.54 -33.08
N SER A 184 47.47 37.26 -33.33
CA SER A 184 46.95 36.47 -34.45
C SER A 184 45.60 35.78 -34.21
N ASN A 185 45.12 35.70 -32.96
CA ASN A 185 43.85 35.03 -32.61
C ASN A 185 42.87 36.02 -31.97
N LYS A 186 41.85 36.42 -32.72
CA LYS A 186 40.90 37.48 -32.32
C LYS A 186 39.55 36.91 -31.92
N ASN A 187 39.44 36.47 -30.67
CA ASN A 187 38.13 36.34 -30.00
C ASN A 187 37.92 37.42 -28.93
N ILE A 188 38.84 38.39 -28.81
CA ILE A 188 38.66 39.54 -27.92
C ILE A 188 37.60 40.46 -28.54
N PRO A 189 36.53 40.83 -27.81
CA PRO A 189 35.53 41.76 -28.32
C PRO A 189 36.19 43.09 -28.73
N PRO A 190 35.80 43.71 -29.86
CA PRO A 190 36.37 44.99 -30.32
C PRO A 190 36.20 46.15 -29.32
N GLU A 191 35.23 46.02 -28.41
CA GLU A 191 34.89 47.02 -27.39
C GLU A 191 35.57 46.77 -26.03
N ALA A 192 36.41 45.72 -25.92
CA ALA A 192 36.96 45.31 -24.64
C ALA A 192 38.15 46.16 -24.21
N ASN A 193 37.91 47.32 -23.59
CA ASN A 193 38.84 47.81 -22.57
C ASN A 193 38.86 46.75 -21.45
N LEU A 194 39.73 45.76 -21.58
CA LEU A 194 39.88 44.65 -20.66
C LEU A 194 40.49 45.20 -19.37
N ASN A 195 39.65 45.76 -18.49
CA ASN A 195 39.99 46.10 -17.11
C ASN A 195 40.22 44.81 -16.29
N ILE A 196 41.18 44.01 -16.74
CA ILE A 196 41.59 42.74 -16.19
C ILE A 196 42.81 43.02 -15.34
N ALA A 197 42.71 42.69 -14.05
CA ALA A 197 43.84 42.79 -13.16
C ALA A 197 44.98 41.86 -13.65
N THR A 198 46.24 42.30 -13.54
CA THR A 198 47.41 41.58 -14.09
C THR A 198 47.49 40.13 -13.58
N GLU A 199 47.01 39.87 -12.37
CA GLU A 199 46.93 38.53 -11.78
C GLU A 199 45.99 37.54 -12.50
N ASN A 200 45.08 38.02 -13.35
CA ASN A 200 44.13 37.19 -14.10
C ASN A 200 44.60 36.90 -15.53
N ILE A 201 45.88 37.12 -15.82
CA ILE A 201 46.51 36.83 -17.10
C ILE A 201 47.53 35.71 -16.91
N ASP A 202 47.32 34.59 -17.60
CA ASP A 202 48.36 33.59 -17.76
C ASP A 202 49.19 33.96 -18.98
N LEU A 203 50.37 34.57 -18.75
CA LEU A 203 51.34 34.88 -19.79
C LEU A 203 52.36 33.75 -19.89
N VAL A 204 52.54 33.19 -21.08
CA VAL A 204 53.49 32.12 -21.36
C VAL A 204 54.46 32.59 -22.43
N ILE A 205 55.76 32.48 -22.16
CA ILE A 205 56.85 32.80 -23.10
C ILE A 205 57.60 31.50 -23.37
N ASN A 206 57.62 31.04 -24.63
CA ASN A 206 58.25 29.76 -25.03
C ASN A 206 57.84 28.56 -24.14
N GLY A 207 56.57 28.50 -23.75
CA GLY A 207 56.03 27.42 -22.92
C GLY A 207 56.26 27.58 -21.40
N VAL A 208 56.97 28.63 -20.96
CA VAL A 208 57.19 28.92 -19.53
C VAL A 208 56.20 29.97 -19.04
N LEU A 209 55.42 29.62 -18.01
CA LEU A 209 54.48 30.53 -17.35
C LEU A 209 55.25 31.65 -16.62
N GLN A 210 54.80 32.89 -16.85
CA GLN A 210 55.39 34.09 -16.27
C GLN A 210 54.55 34.55 -15.07
N THR A 211 55.21 35.15 -14.08
CA THR A 211 54.59 35.62 -12.84
C THR A 211 54.13 37.08 -12.98
N PRO A 212 52.85 37.39 -12.71
CA PRO A 212 52.34 38.77 -12.68
C PRO A 212 53.17 39.69 -11.77
N TYR A 213 53.36 40.94 -12.19
CA TYR A 213 54.13 42.01 -11.51
C TYR A 213 55.64 41.77 -11.38
N THR A 214 56.08 40.51 -11.37
CA THR A 214 57.50 40.14 -11.32
C THR A 214 58.10 40.04 -12.72
N ASP A 215 57.41 39.38 -13.65
CA ASP A 215 57.89 39.08 -15.01
C ASP A 215 57.18 39.95 -16.06
N PHE A 216 55.97 40.42 -15.77
CA PHE A 216 55.23 41.34 -16.64
C PHE A 216 54.27 42.22 -15.86
N VAL A 217 53.92 43.37 -16.44
CA VAL A 217 52.90 44.29 -15.93
C VAL A 217 51.97 44.72 -17.07
N ILE A 218 50.71 45.02 -16.75
CA ILE A 218 49.83 45.71 -17.69
C ILE A 218 50.03 47.21 -17.51
N HIS A 219 50.21 47.92 -18.61
CA HIS A 219 50.09 49.37 -18.62
C HIS A 219 49.06 49.80 -19.65
N ASN A 220 48.23 50.77 -19.26
CA ASN A 220 47.30 51.41 -20.15
C ASN A 220 47.99 52.63 -20.78
N ASN A 221 48.08 52.67 -22.10
CA ASN A 221 48.75 53.77 -22.82
C ASN A 221 47.79 54.88 -23.30
N GLY A 222 46.56 54.90 -22.77
CA GLY A 222 45.51 55.85 -23.13
C GLY A 222 44.60 55.39 -24.27
N PHE A 223 44.96 54.34 -25.01
CA PHE A 223 44.16 53.80 -26.10
C PHE A 223 43.90 52.29 -25.98
N TYR A 224 44.83 51.52 -25.43
CA TYR A 224 44.70 50.08 -25.18
C TYR A 224 45.63 49.61 -24.06
N ASP A 225 45.28 48.50 -23.43
CA ASP A 225 46.14 47.84 -22.46
C ASP A 225 47.26 47.09 -23.18
N THR A 226 48.48 47.23 -22.68
CA THR A 226 49.69 46.61 -23.25
C THR A 226 50.38 45.78 -22.17
N ILE A 227 50.70 44.54 -22.49
CA ILE A 227 51.52 43.69 -21.62
C ILE A 227 52.97 44.13 -21.82
N ARG A 228 53.62 44.57 -20.75
CA ARG A 228 55.03 44.96 -20.75
C ARG A 228 55.85 44.01 -19.92
N LEU A 229 56.91 43.48 -20.51
CA LEU A 229 57.85 42.60 -19.84
C LEU A 229 58.78 43.40 -18.92
N THR A 230 58.94 42.93 -17.68
CA THR A 230 59.90 43.49 -16.72
C THR A 230 61.31 42.97 -17.04
N ALA A 231 62.34 43.55 -16.43
CA ALA A 231 63.74 43.14 -16.62
C ALA A 231 64.00 41.63 -16.42
N ASN A 232 63.17 40.95 -15.62
CA ASN A 232 63.32 39.53 -15.30
C ASN A 232 63.03 38.60 -16.49
N SER A 233 62.14 39.00 -17.39
CA SER A 233 61.68 38.16 -18.51
C SER A 233 62.15 38.64 -19.88
N GLN A 234 62.78 39.83 -19.98
CA GLN A 234 63.24 40.38 -21.28
C GLN A 234 64.29 39.49 -21.96
N SER A 235 65.13 38.83 -21.17
CA SER A 235 66.16 37.91 -21.67
C SER A 235 65.57 36.65 -22.32
N LEU A 236 64.29 36.37 -22.10
CA LEU A 236 63.56 35.26 -22.70
C LEU A 236 63.05 35.59 -24.11
N ILE A 237 63.14 36.85 -24.55
CA ILE A 237 62.68 37.29 -25.86
C ILE A 237 63.81 37.28 -26.87
N GLN A 238 63.70 36.38 -27.84
CA GLN A 238 64.50 36.34 -29.06
C GLN A 238 63.60 36.49 -30.28
N ASP A 239 64.19 36.80 -31.44
CA ASP A 239 63.42 36.87 -32.68
C ASP A 239 62.70 35.54 -32.95
N GLY A 240 61.40 35.61 -33.19
CA GLY A 240 60.54 34.43 -33.40
C GLY A 240 59.99 33.78 -32.12
N THR A 241 60.22 34.36 -30.94
CA THR A 241 59.68 33.84 -29.67
C THR A 241 58.15 33.90 -29.65
N GLU A 242 57.51 32.78 -29.30
CA GLU A 242 56.06 32.73 -29.14
C GLU A 242 55.67 33.20 -27.75
N ILE A 243 54.75 34.16 -27.71
CA ILE A 243 54.14 34.65 -26.49
C ILE A 243 52.65 34.38 -26.56
N VAL A 244 52.12 33.72 -25.53
CA VAL A 244 50.71 33.41 -25.41
C VAL A 244 50.17 34.07 -24.15
N ALA A 245 49.17 34.94 -24.28
CA ALA A 245 48.39 35.41 -23.15
C ALA A 245 47.01 34.77 -23.18
N ARG A 246 46.57 34.26 -22.03
CA ARG A 246 45.20 33.80 -21.82
C ARG A 246 44.53 34.69 -20.79
N TRP A 247 43.32 35.14 -21.11
CA TRP A 247 42.50 35.96 -20.26
C TRP A 247 41.25 35.22 -19.86
N TYR A 248 40.90 35.40 -18.61
CA TYR A 248 39.69 34.85 -18.02
C TYR A 248 38.72 36.02 -17.83
N LYS A 249 37.67 36.09 -18.67
CA LYS A 249 36.59 37.05 -18.47
C LYS A 249 35.84 36.61 -17.22
N ASN A 250 35.87 37.42 -16.16
CA ASN A 250 35.22 37.08 -14.90
C ASN A 250 35.45 35.60 -14.52
N VAL A 251 36.70 35.22 -14.25
CA VAL A 251 36.89 34.28 -13.14
C VAL A 251 36.28 34.99 -11.93
N GLY A 252 34.98 34.78 -11.75
CA GLY A 252 34.39 34.80 -10.44
C GLY A 252 35.34 33.96 -9.62
N LYS A 253 36.17 34.64 -8.83
CA LYS A 253 36.70 34.07 -7.61
C LYS A 253 35.57 33.21 -7.09
N LEU A 254 35.78 31.91 -7.03
CA LEU A 254 35.13 31.13 -5.99
C LEU A 254 35.60 31.82 -4.71
N TYR A 255 34.84 32.83 -4.28
CA TYR A 255 35.09 33.55 -3.05
C TYR A 255 34.76 32.54 -1.95
N PHE A 256 35.70 31.66 -1.65
CA PHE A 256 36.00 31.44 -0.24
C PHE A 256 36.63 32.76 0.21
N LYS A 257 35.78 33.70 0.63
CA LYS A 257 36.18 35.09 0.90
C LYS A 257 37.26 35.20 1.99
N HIS A 258 37.62 34.10 2.67
CA HIS A 258 38.67 34.03 3.68
C HIS A 258 39.42 32.69 3.72
N ALA A 259 39.91 32.17 2.60
CA ALA A 259 40.95 31.12 2.65
C ALA A 259 42.27 31.72 2.13
N HIS A 260 43.09 32.24 3.04
CA HIS A 260 44.50 32.48 2.76
C HIS A 260 45.22 31.15 3.01
N SER A 261 45.72 30.49 1.96
CA SER A 261 46.58 29.34 2.15
C SER A 261 47.93 29.80 2.70
N HIS A 262 48.12 29.68 4.02
CA HIS A 262 49.45 29.53 4.60
C HIS A 262 49.78 28.04 4.73
N GLY A 263 51.08 27.72 4.71
CA GLY A 263 51.67 26.42 4.37
C GLY A 263 51.14 25.19 5.12
N GLU A 264 51.55 24.02 4.61
CA GLU A 264 51.11 22.68 5.04
C GLU A 264 50.95 22.55 6.57
N GLY A 265 49.71 22.30 7.00
CA GLY A 265 49.34 22.07 8.40
C GLY A 265 48.50 23.16 9.07
N GLY A 266 48.22 24.28 8.39
CA GLY A 266 47.30 25.31 8.91
C GLY A 266 45.84 24.84 9.02
N ARG A 267 45.17 25.18 10.13
CA ARG A 267 43.71 25.06 10.29
C ARG A 267 43.07 26.44 10.15
N ASP A 268 42.16 26.59 9.19
CA ASP A 268 41.37 27.82 9.04
C ASP A 268 40.01 27.70 9.74
N SER A 269 39.63 28.75 10.47
CA SER A 269 38.30 28.87 11.07
C SER A 269 37.30 29.35 10.02
N LEU A 270 36.30 28.50 9.73
CA LEU A 270 35.20 28.83 8.83
C LEU A 270 34.01 29.36 9.64
N THR A 271 33.66 30.63 9.46
CA THR A 271 32.42 31.20 10.01
C THR A 271 31.28 31.01 9.02
N VAL A 272 30.35 30.12 9.35
CA VAL A 272 29.17 29.83 8.51
C VAL A 272 28.04 30.80 8.85
N THR A 273 27.64 31.66 7.93
CA THR A 273 26.48 32.56 8.10
C THR A 273 25.15 31.87 7.75
N LYS A 274 24.06 32.36 8.35
CA LYS A 274 22.69 31.82 8.21
C LYS A 274 22.27 31.82 6.73
N GLY A 275 22.11 30.61 6.16
CA GLY A 275 21.72 30.40 4.76
C GLY A 275 22.74 29.61 3.93
N MET A 276 23.97 29.41 4.42
CA MET A 276 25.03 28.71 3.70
C MET A 276 25.05 27.17 3.89
N LEU A 277 24.09 26.61 4.63
CA LEU A 277 23.94 25.17 4.79
C LEU A 277 22.56 24.74 4.28
N ASP A 278 22.56 23.75 3.39
CA ASP A 278 21.38 22.98 3.00
C ASP A 278 20.68 22.46 4.27
N ILE A 279 19.35 22.47 4.27
CA ILE A 279 18.52 22.03 5.40
C ILE A 279 18.81 20.57 5.78
N ASN A 280 19.18 19.74 4.80
CA ASN A 280 19.56 18.33 5.01
C ASN A 280 20.94 18.20 5.69
N LEU A 281 21.86 19.13 5.43
CA LEU A 281 23.17 19.19 6.08
C LEU A 281 23.04 19.63 7.54
N LYS A 282 22.05 20.47 7.87
CA LYS A 282 21.71 20.85 9.25
C LYS A 282 21.23 19.65 10.08
N GLU A 283 20.45 18.75 9.48
CA GLU A 283 19.97 17.54 10.15
C GLU A 283 21.06 16.46 10.27
N GLN A 284 21.96 16.35 9.29
CA GLN A 284 23.12 15.45 9.37
C GLN A 284 24.22 15.96 10.32
N LEU A 285 24.30 17.27 10.55
CA LEU A 285 25.17 17.91 11.54
C LEU A 285 24.55 17.98 12.94
N MET A 286 23.68 17.03 13.32
CA MET A 286 23.20 16.80 14.70
C MET A 286 24.32 16.40 15.69
N TYR A 287 25.54 16.92 15.53
CA TYR A 287 26.59 16.86 16.51
C TYR A 287 26.50 18.11 17.38
N ILE A 288 26.21 17.88 18.66
CA ILE A 288 26.16 18.90 19.70
C ILE A 288 27.42 19.77 19.56
N PRO A 289 27.29 21.08 19.23
CA PRO A 289 28.44 21.93 19.03
C PRO A 289 29.25 21.99 20.33
N PHE A 290 30.50 21.55 20.28
CA PHE A 290 31.39 21.59 21.42
C PHE A 290 32.00 22.99 21.52
N ARG A 291 31.68 23.71 22.59
CA ARG A 291 32.24 25.03 22.91
C ARG A 291 33.33 24.87 23.96
N GLY A 292 34.56 25.22 23.61
CA GLY A 292 35.69 25.16 24.52
C GLY A 292 36.93 25.77 23.88
N ASN A 293 37.91 26.18 24.68
CA ASN A 293 39.12 26.88 24.20
C ASN A 293 40.16 25.93 23.57
N LEU A 294 39.88 24.63 23.52
CA LEU A 294 40.73 23.63 22.86
C LEU A 294 39.87 22.75 21.95
N PRO A 295 40.33 22.44 20.73
CA PRO A 295 39.59 21.60 19.81
C PRO A 295 39.43 20.17 20.36
N PRO A 296 38.28 19.51 20.15
CA PRO A 296 38.05 18.13 20.55
C PRO A 296 38.93 17.18 19.72
N ASP A 297 39.12 15.97 20.23
CA ASP A 297 39.86 14.90 19.53
C ASP A 297 39.22 14.66 18.15
N PRO A 298 40.00 14.65 17.04
CA PRO A 298 39.49 14.41 15.69
C PRO A 298 38.65 13.13 15.54
N LYS A 299 38.89 12.11 16.38
CA LYS A 299 38.11 10.86 16.38
C LYS A 299 36.68 11.04 16.86
N GLU A 300 36.38 12.11 17.59
CA GLU A 300 35.05 12.39 18.13
C GLU A 300 34.11 13.02 17.10
N ARG A 301 34.61 13.46 15.94
CA ARG A 301 33.83 14.07 14.83
C ARG A 301 32.90 15.20 15.26
N LYS A 302 33.25 15.93 16.33
CA LYS A 302 32.46 17.06 16.84
C LYS A 302 32.77 18.34 16.08
N LEU A 303 31.74 19.14 15.81
CA LEU A 303 31.90 20.50 15.33
C LEU A 303 32.38 21.37 16.50
N TRP A 304 33.58 21.91 16.38
CA TRP A 304 34.19 22.77 17.39
C TRP A 304 33.92 24.24 17.09
N LEU A 305 33.50 24.97 18.11
CA LEU A 305 33.35 26.42 18.06
C LEU A 305 34.29 27.00 19.12
N ASP A 306 35.35 27.66 18.66
CA ASP A 306 36.26 28.38 19.55
C ASP A 306 35.54 29.60 20.12
N THR A 307 35.50 29.68 21.45
CA THR A 307 34.85 30.77 22.18
C THR A 307 35.84 31.79 22.74
N SER A 308 37.11 31.72 22.36
CA SER A 308 38.13 32.68 22.76
C SER A 308 38.12 33.93 21.86
N ILE A 309 37.03 34.70 21.95
CA ILE A 309 36.93 36.10 21.50
C ILE A 309 36.38 36.92 22.67
#